data_AF-A0A6I3M1L1-F1
#
_entry.id   AF-A0A6I3M1L1-F1
#
_cell.length_a   1.000
_cell.length_b   1.000
_cell.length_c   1.000
_cell.angle_alpha   90.00
_cell.angle_beta   90.00
_cell.angle_gamma   90.00
#
_symmetry.space_group_name_H-M   'P 1'
#
loop_
_entity.id
_entity.type
_entity.pdbx_description
1 polymer ?
#
loop_
_entity_poly.entity_id
_entity_poly.type
_entity_poly.pdbx_seq_one_letter_code
_entity_poly.pdbx_strand_id
1 'polypeptide(L)'
;MKKFLTVILAIIVFLYFSVQLFNIYHENHLLDNEAVLNIYPNLPDDKVDEFFLLPKGTYDSKKHSIIYSFIKADNYQLDYYYNLPEYNYDNLKNINCNESFSKEKHVRFQRNEIIDDGILYVRLLNHKQNGFDRGNDSRSTLAIRKLAISFTFGKINSTLVNSDGAIRYCD
;
A
#
# COMPACT_ATOMS: atom_id res chain seq x y z
N MET A 1 4.04 -47.73 25.19
CA MET A 1 3.09 -46.82 24.51
C MET A 1 3.37 -45.34 24.80
N LYS A 2 3.47 -44.89 26.06
CA LYS A 2 3.75 -43.46 26.39
C LYS A 2 5.01 -42.90 25.74
N LYS A 3 6.16 -43.60 25.79
CA LYS A 3 7.44 -43.16 25.19
C LYS A 3 7.37 -43.01 23.66
N PHE A 4 6.62 -43.87 22.98
CA PHE A 4 6.43 -43.81 21.54
C PHE A 4 5.57 -42.60 21.14
N LEU A 5 4.52 -42.31 21.92
CA LEU A 5 3.71 -41.11 21.75
C LEU A 5 4.54 -39.83 21.95
N THR A 6 5.46 -39.81 22.93
CA THR A 6 6.33 -38.65 23.18
C THR A 6 7.27 -38.38 22.01
N VAL A 7 7.81 -39.43 21.39
CA VAL A 7 8.67 -39.32 20.20
C VAL A 7 7.87 -38.79 19.01
N ILE A 8 6.65 -39.29 18.78
CA ILE A 8 5.78 -38.79 17.71
C ILE A 8 5.44 -37.30 17.94
N LEU A 9 5.10 -36.92 19.17
CA LEU A 9 4.78 -35.54 19.50
C LEU A 9 5.98 -34.61 19.25
N ALA A 10 7.19 -35.04 19.60
CA ALA A 10 8.42 -34.28 19.34
C ALA A 10 8.68 -34.09 17.84
N ILE A 11 8.44 -35.12 17.02
CA ILE A 11 8.57 -35.03 15.55
C ILE A 11 7.55 -34.04 14.97
N ILE A 12 6.29 -34.08 15.43
CA ILE A 12 5.24 -33.15 14.98
C ILE A 12 5.61 -31.71 15.32
N VAL A 13 6.08 -31.44 16.55
CA VAL A 13 6.51 -30.11 16.96
C VAL A 13 7.69 -29.64 16.12
N PHE A 14 8.69 -30.50 15.87
CA PHE A 14 9.85 -30.16 15.05
C PHE A 14 9.45 -29.83 13.60
N LEU A 15 8.56 -30.61 12.99
CA LEU A 15 8.04 -30.36 11.64
C LEU A 15 7.25 -29.05 11.59
N TYR A 16 6.43 -28.77 12.61
CA TYR A 16 5.67 -27.51 12.70
C TYR A 16 6.61 -26.29 12.72
N PHE A 17 7.65 -26.31 13.56
CA PHE A 17 8.64 -25.23 13.60
C PHE A 17 9.43 -25.12 12.29
N SER A 18 9.77 -26.24 11.65
CA SER A 18 10.48 -26.24 10.37
C SER A 18 9.65 -25.62 9.24
N VAL A 19 8.34 -25.91 9.18
CA VAL A 19 7.42 -25.31 8.21
C VAL A 19 7.24 -23.80 8.47
N GLN A 20 7.08 -23.40 9.74
CA GLN A 20 7.02 -21.98 10.13
C GLN A 20 8.27 -21.21 9.68
N LEU A 21 9.46 -21.75 9.98
CA LEU A 21 10.74 -21.16 9.57
C LEU A 21 10.88 -21.09 8.04
N PHE A 22 10.48 -22.15 7.33
CA PHE A 22 10.53 -22.18 5.87
C PHE A 22 9.59 -21.14 5.25
N ASN A 23 8.37 -20.99 5.78
CA ASN A 23 7.42 -19.99 5.28
C ASN A 23 7.95 -18.57 5.50
N ILE A 24 8.49 -18.25 6.68
CA ILE A 24 9.11 -16.96 6.96
C ILE A 24 10.29 -16.69 6.02
N TYR A 25 11.15 -17.69 5.81
CA TYR A 25 12.31 -17.55 4.93
C TYR A 25 11.91 -17.38 3.47
N HIS A 26 10.94 -18.18 2.99
CA HIS A 26 10.48 -18.15 1.61
C HIS A 26 9.72 -16.85 1.29
N GLU A 27 8.87 -16.36 2.20
CA GLU A 27 8.14 -15.11 2.03
C GLU A 27 9.06 -13.88 2.00
N ASN A 28 10.14 -13.87 2.80
CA ASN A 28 11.11 -12.79 2.77
C ASN A 28 12.03 -12.85 1.54
N HIS A 29 12.46 -14.05 1.10
CA HIS A 29 13.27 -14.20 -0.12
C HIS A 29 12.50 -13.95 -1.41
N LEU A 30 11.17 -14.12 -1.41
CA LEU A 30 10.32 -13.79 -2.55
C LEU A 30 10.43 -12.31 -2.96
N LEU A 31 10.86 -11.44 -2.05
CA LEU A 31 10.97 -10.01 -2.29
C LEU A 31 12.35 -9.55 -2.79
N ASP A 32 13.36 -10.40 -2.96
CA ASP A 32 14.74 -9.94 -3.27
C ASP A 32 14.82 -9.00 -4.50
N ASN A 33 13.95 -9.21 -5.49
CA ASN A 33 13.81 -8.35 -6.67
C ASN A 33 12.46 -7.61 -6.77
N GLU A 34 11.65 -7.70 -5.71
CA GLU A 34 10.32 -7.10 -5.63
C GLU A 34 10.29 -6.05 -4.51
N ALA A 35 9.45 -5.04 -4.64
CA ALA A 35 9.16 -4.09 -3.60
C ALA A 35 7.67 -4.19 -3.28
N VAL A 36 7.34 -4.25 -2.00
CA VAL A 36 5.95 -4.09 -1.55
C VAL A 36 5.79 -2.66 -1.09
N LEU A 37 4.72 -2.01 -1.52
CA LEU A 37 4.39 -0.64 -1.13
C LEU A 37 3.05 -0.66 -0.40
N ASN A 38 3.07 -0.32 0.89
CA ASN A 38 1.87 -0.13 1.71
C ASN A 38 1.65 1.37 1.87
N ILE A 39 0.50 1.87 1.42
CA ILE A 39 0.14 3.28 1.53
C ILE A 39 -0.85 3.42 2.68
N TYR A 40 -0.55 4.31 3.61
CA TYR A 40 -1.40 4.68 4.73
C TYR A 40 -1.87 6.13 4.51
N PRO A 41 -3.11 6.35 4.03
CA PRO A 41 -3.68 7.68 3.92
C PRO A 41 -3.94 8.29 5.29
N ASN A 42 -3.43 9.49 5.55
CA ASN A 42 -3.73 10.31 6.73
C ASN A 42 -3.94 11.76 6.28
N LEU A 43 -4.99 11.97 5.50
CA LEU A 43 -5.34 13.27 4.97
C LEU A 43 -6.76 13.62 5.41
N PRO A 44 -6.92 14.35 6.52
CA PRO A 44 -8.25 14.69 7.03
C PRO A 44 -8.98 15.62 6.07
N ASP A 45 -10.32 15.50 6.02
CA ASP A 45 -11.20 16.22 5.08
C ASP A 45 -10.93 17.73 5.01
N ASP A 46 -10.60 18.38 6.14
CA ASP A 46 -10.33 19.82 6.23
C ASP A 46 -9.00 20.24 5.60
N LYS A 47 -8.11 19.28 5.34
CA LYS A 47 -6.79 19.47 4.71
C LYS A 47 -6.72 19.06 3.25
N VAL A 48 -7.76 18.42 2.72
CA VAL A 48 -7.77 17.92 1.33
C VAL A 48 -7.62 19.06 0.32
N ASP A 49 -8.38 20.15 0.47
CA ASP A 49 -8.28 21.30 -0.44
C ASP A 49 -6.87 21.92 -0.43
N GLU A 50 -6.28 22.10 0.75
CA GLU A 50 -4.91 22.62 0.92
C GLU A 50 -3.89 21.70 0.25
N PHE A 51 -3.99 20.40 0.47
CA PHE A 51 -3.11 19.39 -0.10
C PHE A 51 -3.12 19.39 -1.64
N PHE A 52 -4.31 19.55 -2.24
CA PHE A 52 -4.46 19.63 -3.71
C PHE A 52 -4.29 21.04 -4.28
N LEU A 53 -4.01 22.06 -3.45
CA LEU A 53 -3.91 23.47 -3.84
C LEU A 53 -5.21 24.01 -4.47
N LEU A 54 -6.36 23.58 -3.93
CA LEU A 54 -7.70 23.96 -4.38
C LEU A 54 -8.30 25.06 -3.48
N PRO A 55 -9.27 25.84 -3.99
CA PRO A 55 -10.03 26.75 -3.16
C PRO A 55 -10.74 26.03 -2.01
N LYS A 56 -10.77 26.64 -0.83
CA LYS A 56 -11.44 26.07 0.35
C LYS A 56 -12.93 25.81 0.09
N GLY A 57 -13.41 24.62 0.45
CA GLY A 57 -14.77 24.14 0.22
C GLY A 57 -14.96 23.44 -1.15
N THR A 58 -13.88 23.14 -1.86
CA THR A 58 -13.96 22.41 -3.13
C THR A 58 -14.18 20.92 -2.88
N TYR A 59 -13.49 20.35 -1.92
CA TYR A 59 -13.62 18.95 -1.53
C TYR A 59 -14.96 18.68 -0.81
N ASP A 60 -15.56 17.54 -1.13
CA ASP A 60 -16.81 17.05 -0.56
C ASP A 60 -16.69 15.53 -0.49
N SER A 61 -16.50 14.97 0.70
CA SER A 61 -16.29 13.54 0.91
C SER A 61 -17.46 12.66 0.47
N LYS A 62 -18.65 13.23 0.20
CA LYS A 62 -19.79 12.50 -0.39
C LYS A 62 -19.75 12.50 -1.91
N LYS A 63 -19.03 13.42 -2.53
CA LYS A 63 -18.96 13.59 -3.99
C LYS A 63 -17.60 13.25 -4.56
N HIS A 64 -16.55 13.23 -3.75
CA HIS A 64 -15.20 13.05 -4.21
C HIS A 64 -14.52 11.86 -3.53
N SER A 65 -13.60 11.25 -4.26
CA SER A 65 -12.77 10.15 -3.75
C SER A 65 -11.30 10.42 -4.04
N ILE A 66 -10.42 9.97 -3.14
CA ILE A 66 -8.98 10.06 -3.29
C ILE A 66 -8.45 8.69 -3.64
N ILE A 67 -7.68 8.62 -4.72
CA ILE A 67 -7.02 7.39 -5.17
C ILE A 67 -5.51 7.59 -5.25
N TYR A 68 -4.81 6.50 -5.03
CA TYR A 68 -3.35 6.44 -5.02
C TYR A 68 -2.89 5.50 -6.10
N SER A 69 -1.81 5.82 -6.81
CA SER A 69 -1.35 4.97 -7.91
C SER A 69 0.10 5.18 -8.30
N PHE A 70 0.65 4.18 -8.98
CA PHE A 70 1.97 4.22 -9.60
C PHE A 70 1.85 3.98 -11.10
N ILE A 71 2.79 4.53 -11.86
CA ILE A 71 2.91 4.24 -13.29
C ILE A 71 3.76 2.98 -13.45
N LYS A 72 3.17 1.96 -14.08
CA LYS A 72 3.85 0.71 -14.43
C LYS A 72 4.55 0.82 -15.78
N ALA A 73 5.72 0.18 -15.89
CA ALA A 73 6.54 0.11 -17.10
C ALA A 73 5.85 -0.48 -18.32
N ASP A 74 4.97 -1.46 -18.12
CA ASP A 74 4.23 -2.04 -19.22
C ASP A 74 3.10 -1.08 -19.65
N ASN A 75 3.30 -0.42 -20.79
CA ASN A 75 2.34 0.50 -21.43
C ASN A 75 1.91 1.73 -20.60
N TYR A 76 2.72 2.18 -19.63
CA TYR A 76 2.39 3.32 -18.75
C TYR A 76 1.06 3.15 -18.01
N GLN A 77 0.67 1.90 -17.72
CA GLN A 77 -0.58 1.63 -17.02
C GLN A 77 -0.51 2.12 -15.58
N LEU A 78 -1.58 2.72 -15.08
CA LEU A 78 -1.70 3.11 -13.69
C LEU A 78 -2.14 1.91 -12.86
N ASP A 79 -1.31 1.52 -11.89
CA ASP A 79 -1.71 0.57 -10.86
C ASP A 79 -2.26 1.34 -9.66
N TYR A 80 -3.50 1.07 -9.31
CA TYR A 80 -4.26 1.86 -8.36
C TYR A 80 -4.46 1.11 -7.06
N TYR A 81 -4.22 1.79 -5.95
CA TYR A 81 -4.62 1.35 -4.63
C TYR A 81 -6.05 1.77 -4.39
N TYR A 82 -6.92 0.77 -4.27
CA TYR A 82 -8.32 0.97 -4.01
C TYR A 82 -8.64 0.66 -2.55
N ASN A 83 -9.68 1.32 -2.03
CA ASN A 83 -10.26 1.04 -0.71
C ASN A 83 -9.25 1.10 0.44
N LEU A 84 -8.26 2.00 0.36
CA LEU A 84 -7.36 2.22 1.48
C LEU A 84 -8.16 2.84 2.65
N PRO A 85 -8.14 2.22 3.84
CA PRO A 85 -8.78 2.80 5.00
C PRO A 85 -8.07 4.10 5.38
N GLU A 86 -8.82 5.06 5.92
CA GLU A 86 -8.24 6.28 6.45
C GLU A 86 -7.56 5.98 7.80
N TYR A 87 -6.30 6.38 7.94
CA TYR A 87 -5.51 6.20 9.14
C TYR A 87 -5.41 7.52 9.89
N ASN A 88 -6.23 7.67 10.94
CA ASN A 88 -6.04 8.73 11.92
C ASN A 88 -4.83 8.41 12.83
N TYR A 89 -4.44 9.38 13.68
CA TYR A 89 -3.29 9.26 14.57
C TYR A 89 -3.32 8.03 15.49
N ASP A 90 -4.50 7.58 15.91
CA ASP A 90 -4.65 6.40 16.78
C ASP A 90 -4.57 5.09 15.99
N ASN A 91 -5.04 5.07 14.74
CA ASN A 91 -4.88 3.93 13.82
C ASN A 91 -3.42 3.77 13.38
N LEU A 92 -2.68 4.87 13.21
CA LEU A 92 -1.27 4.83 12.84
C LEU A 92 -0.42 4.10 13.89
N LYS A 93 -0.69 4.32 15.19
CA LYS A 93 0.04 3.64 16.28
C LYS A 93 -0.10 2.12 16.26
N ASN A 94 -1.15 1.61 15.61
CA ASN A 94 -1.44 0.17 15.51
C ASN A 94 -0.87 -0.46 14.24
N ILE A 95 -0.14 0.29 13.41
CA ILE A 95 0.52 -0.27 12.23
C ILE A 95 1.64 -1.22 12.69
N ASN A 96 1.52 -2.49 12.30
CA ASN A 96 2.55 -3.47 12.53
C ASN A 96 3.66 -3.33 11.48
N CYS A 97 4.75 -2.65 11.84
CA CYS A 97 5.92 -2.51 10.97
C CYS A 97 6.67 -3.82 10.68
N ASN A 98 6.41 -4.87 11.47
CA ASN A 98 7.05 -6.18 11.32
C ASN A 98 6.08 -7.21 10.72
N GLU A 99 5.07 -6.75 9.97
CA GLU A 99 4.16 -7.68 9.32
C GLU A 99 4.83 -8.46 8.19
N SER A 100 4.49 -9.75 8.09
CA SER A 100 4.92 -10.57 6.96
C SER A 100 4.12 -10.25 5.70
N PHE A 101 4.72 -10.54 4.54
CA PHE A 101 4.03 -10.35 3.27
C PHE A 101 2.81 -11.28 3.16
N SER A 102 1.65 -10.73 2.78
CA SER A 102 0.48 -11.51 2.37
C SER A 102 -0.04 -11.03 1.03
N LYS A 103 -0.25 -11.97 0.09
CA LYS A 103 -0.81 -11.68 -1.24
C LYS A 103 -2.20 -11.06 -1.19
N GLU A 104 -2.95 -11.32 -0.12
CA GLU A 104 -4.31 -10.80 0.06
C GLU A 104 -4.30 -9.32 0.48
N LYS A 105 -3.22 -8.87 1.12
CA LYS A 105 -3.11 -7.53 1.70
C LYS A 105 -2.19 -6.61 0.91
N HIS A 106 -1.17 -7.16 0.26
CA HIS A 106 -0.05 -6.39 -0.25
C HIS A 106 0.03 -6.41 -1.77
N VAL A 107 0.23 -5.23 -2.34
CA VAL A 107 0.57 -5.05 -3.75
C VAL A 107 2.09 -5.06 -3.89
N ARG A 108 2.59 -5.91 -4.77
CA ARG A 108 4.02 -6.06 -5.07
C ARG A 108 4.34 -5.50 -6.44
N PHE A 109 5.55 -4.96 -6.57
CA PHE A 109 6.09 -4.40 -7.79
C PHE A 109 7.44 -5.04 -8.08
N GLN A 110 7.64 -5.49 -9.31
CA GLN A 110 8.95 -5.91 -9.77
C GLN A 110 9.83 -4.70 -10.06
N ARG A 111 11.15 -4.85 -10.01
CA ARG A 111 12.10 -3.74 -10.26
C ARG A 111 11.88 -3.03 -11.59
N ASN A 112 11.54 -3.76 -12.62
CA ASN A 112 11.27 -3.23 -13.94
C ASN A 112 9.89 -2.59 -14.07
N GLU A 113 9.00 -2.70 -13.08
CA GLU A 113 7.64 -2.14 -13.16
C GLU A 113 7.58 -0.68 -12.73
N ILE A 114 8.52 -0.14 -11.95
CA ILE A 114 8.47 1.24 -11.46
C ILE A 114 9.35 2.12 -12.34
N ILE A 115 8.74 2.98 -13.18
CA ILE A 115 9.49 3.83 -14.16
C ILE A 115 9.93 5.17 -13.56
N ASP A 116 9.15 5.71 -12.63
CA ASP A 116 9.23 7.12 -12.21
C ASP A 116 10.03 7.32 -10.91
N ASP A 117 11.06 6.52 -10.65
CA ASP A 117 11.94 6.65 -9.46
C ASP A 117 11.16 6.79 -8.12
N GLY A 118 10.01 6.14 -8.01
CA GLY A 118 9.17 6.22 -6.82
C GLY A 118 8.26 7.45 -6.75
N ILE A 119 7.66 7.89 -7.86
CA ILE A 119 6.58 8.87 -7.79
C ILE A 119 5.24 8.18 -7.51
N LEU A 120 4.60 8.56 -6.40
CA LEU A 120 3.23 8.26 -6.05
C LEU A 120 2.30 9.35 -6.60
N TYR A 121 1.32 8.96 -7.41
CA TYR A 121 0.28 9.83 -7.93
C TYR A 121 -0.96 9.76 -7.04
N VAL A 122 -1.30 10.87 -6.39
CA VAL A 122 -2.53 11.05 -5.61
C VAL A 122 -3.52 11.83 -6.45
N ARG A 123 -4.71 11.27 -6.72
CA ARG A 123 -5.74 11.94 -7.53
C ARG A 123 -7.02 12.15 -6.74
N LEU A 124 -7.60 13.33 -6.90
CA LEU A 124 -8.95 13.64 -6.46
C LEU A 124 -9.92 13.42 -7.62
N LEU A 125 -10.90 12.55 -7.42
CA LEU A 125 -11.88 12.17 -8.43
C LEU A 125 -13.29 12.60 -8.05
N ASN A 126 -14.13 12.89 -9.04
CA ASN A 126 -15.54 13.21 -8.85
C ASN A 126 -16.45 12.00 -9.11
N HIS A 127 -17.35 11.70 -8.18
CA HIS A 127 -18.34 10.61 -8.27
C HIS A 127 -19.45 10.86 -9.28
N LYS A 128 -19.67 12.10 -9.75
CA LYS A 128 -20.87 12.48 -10.52
C LYS A 128 -21.02 11.84 -11.91
N GLN A 129 -20.10 11.03 -12.39
CA GLN A 129 -20.31 10.27 -13.62
C GLN A 129 -20.72 8.84 -13.29
N ASN A 130 -22.02 8.58 -13.41
CA ASN A 130 -22.62 7.25 -13.38
C ASN A 130 -21.90 6.35 -14.39
N GLY A 131 -21.11 5.40 -13.89
CA GLY A 131 -20.24 4.55 -14.70
C GLY A 131 -18.78 4.88 -14.43
N PHE A 132 -18.29 4.43 -13.27
CA PHE A 132 -16.88 4.55 -12.93
C PHE A 132 -16.11 3.50 -13.76
N ASP A 133 -15.78 3.83 -15.01
CA ASP A 133 -14.79 3.08 -15.78
C ASP A 133 -13.41 3.43 -15.20
N ARG A 134 -13.01 2.60 -14.24
CA ARG A 134 -11.79 2.74 -13.44
C ARG A 134 -10.58 2.67 -14.37
N GLY A 135 -9.97 3.82 -14.66
CA GLY A 135 -8.56 3.85 -14.98
C GLY A 135 -8.11 4.81 -16.08
N ASN A 136 -9.00 5.43 -16.86
CA ASN A 136 -8.56 6.23 -18.02
C ASN A 136 -9.32 7.52 -18.30
N ASP A 137 -10.44 7.78 -17.61
CA ASP A 137 -11.25 8.95 -17.97
C ASP A 137 -10.77 10.22 -17.22
N SER A 138 -9.88 10.96 -17.90
CA SER A 138 -9.40 12.29 -17.51
C SER A 138 -10.52 13.26 -17.08
N ARG A 139 -11.76 13.03 -17.53
CA ARG A 139 -12.94 13.88 -17.24
C ARG A 139 -13.42 13.80 -15.79
N SER A 140 -13.05 12.73 -15.07
CA SER A 140 -13.43 12.54 -13.67
C SER A 140 -12.41 13.11 -12.67
N THR A 141 -11.20 13.47 -13.13
CA THR A 141 -10.12 13.92 -12.26
C THR A 141 -10.19 15.42 -12.03
N LEU A 142 -10.34 15.81 -10.76
CA LEU A 142 -10.36 17.21 -10.33
C LEU A 142 -8.97 17.77 -10.10
N ALA A 143 -8.08 16.98 -9.50
CA ALA A 143 -6.72 17.38 -9.19
C ALA A 143 -5.78 16.17 -9.10
N ILE A 144 -4.50 16.40 -9.36
CA ILE A 144 -3.43 15.40 -9.24
C ILE A 144 -2.27 16.03 -8.47
N ARG A 145 -1.77 15.33 -7.44
CA ARG A 145 -0.51 15.63 -6.75
C ARG A 145 0.46 14.49 -6.98
N LYS A 146 1.70 14.84 -7.31
CA LYS A 146 2.81 13.90 -7.43
C LYS A 146 3.64 13.99 -6.15
N LEU A 147 3.81 12.87 -5.46
CA LEU A 147 4.61 12.77 -4.25
C LEU A 147 5.81 11.87 -4.53
N ALA A 148 7.02 12.33 -4.22
CA ALA A 148 8.18 11.47 -4.24
C ALA A 148 8.12 10.54 -3.01
N ILE A 149 8.30 9.25 -3.24
CA ILE A 149 8.40 8.22 -2.20
C ILE A 149 9.75 7.51 -2.32
N SER A 150 10.37 7.22 -1.18
CA SER A 150 11.57 6.39 -1.13
C SER A 150 11.17 4.98 -0.74
N PHE A 151 11.60 3.99 -1.53
CA PHE A 151 11.35 2.59 -1.26
C PHE A 151 12.60 1.76 -1.56
N THR A 152 12.69 0.57 -0.99
CA THR A 152 13.74 -0.39 -1.28
C THR A 152 13.17 -1.76 -1.63
N PHE A 153 13.84 -2.47 -2.52
CA PHE A 153 13.55 -3.87 -2.84
C PHE A 153 13.89 -4.78 -1.64
N GLY A 154 13.29 -5.97 -1.58
CA GLY A 154 13.54 -6.94 -0.51
C GLY A 154 12.70 -6.73 0.74
N LYS A 155 11.80 -5.75 0.77
CA LYS A 155 10.96 -5.48 1.95
C LYS A 155 9.63 -4.82 1.66
N ILE A 156 8.81 -4.75 2.70
CA ILE A 156 7.56 -3.98 2.75
C ILE A 156 7.89 -2.53 3.11
N ASN A 157 7.55 -1.62 2.21
CA ASN A 157 7.76 -0.19 2.38
C ASN A 157 6.44 0.46 2.81
N SER A 158 6.34 0.79 4.09
CA SER A 158 5.20 1.49 4.66
C SER A 158 5.33 2.99 4.47
N THR A 159 4.48 3.57 3.63
CA THR A 159 4.46 5.00 3.31
C THR A 159 3.21 5.65 3.87
N LEU A 160 3.39 6.67 4.71
CA LEU A 160 2.31 7.53 5.21
C LEU A 160 2.16 8.73 4.28
N VAL A 161 0.94 9.00 3.82
CA VAL A 161 0.62 10.20 3.04
C VAL A 161 -0.21 11.15 3.90
N ASN A 162 0.29 12.36 4.11
CA ASN A 162 -0.36 13.40 4.91
C ASN A 162 -0.44 14.73 4.14
N SER A 163 -0.88 15.80 4.81
CA SER A 163 -0.98 17.15 4.23
C SER A 163 0.35 17.68 3.68
N ASP A 164 1.47 17.25 4.25
CA ASP A 164 2.80 17.78 3.93
C ASP A 164 3.46 17.01 2.78
N GLY A 165 3.07 15.74 2.57
CA GLY A 165 3.58 14.91 1.49
C GLY A 165 3.52 13.43 1.82
N ALA A 166 4.52 12.68 1.35
CA ALA A 166 4.67 11.26 1.65
C ALA A 166 5.95 11.04 2.46
N ILE A 167 5.85 10.28 3.54
CA ILE A 167 6.97 9.94 4.41
C ILE A 167 7.04 8.43 4.63
N ARG A 168 8.25 7.91 4.79
CA ARG A 168 8.44 6.51 5.20
C ARG A 168 8.07 6.37 6.68
N TYR A 169 7.17 5.45 6.96
CA TYR A 169 6.60 5.26 8.30
C TYR A 169 7.27 4.12 9.07
N CYS A 170 7.51 2.98 8.41
CA CYS A 170 8.25 1.86 8.97
C CYS A 170 9.61 1.74 8.28
N ASP A 171 10.64 1.42 9.06
CA ASP A 171 12.00 1.24 8.55
C ASP A 171 12.41 -0.23 8.40
#